data_AF-G1VXY7-F1
#
_entry.id   AF-G1VXY7-F1
#
_cell.length_a   1.000
_cell.length_b   1.000
_cell.length_c   1.000
_cell.angle_alpha   90.00
_cell.angle_beta   90.00
_cell.angle_gamma   90.00
#
_symmetry.space_group_name_H-M   'P 1'
#
loop_
_entity.id
_entity.type
_entity.pdbx_description
1 polymer ?
#
loop_
_entity_poly.entity_id
_entity_poly.type
_entity_poly.pdbx_seq_one_letter_code
_entity_poly.pdbx_strand_id
1 'polypeptide(L)'
;MKIEPLSNALFLAKRCCSQLNYSEDQLSPIYTLIKECEDIIQKESERREKHLSGIEKARKDGIHLGRPAIPCSPEFLELAYLQSRHMVTAAEAAEQLKVGRSTFNKMKIKYREELELWKKQGK
;
A
#
# COMPACT_ATOMS: atom_id res chain seq x y z
N MET A 1 14.42 1.26 0.04
CA MET A 1 15.81 1.56 -0.38
C MET A 1 15.90 1.48 -1.91
N LYS A 2 16.38 2.53 -2.57
CA LYS A 2 16.64 2.51 -4.02
C LYS A 2 17.92 1.70 -4.24
N ILE A 3 17.82 0.57 -4.95
CA ILE A 3 18.93 -0.38 -5.15
C ILE A 3 19.88 0.10 -6.27
N GLU A 4 19.33 0.75 -7.30
CA GLU A 4 20.09 1.18 -8.48
C GLU A 4 21.22 2.18 -8.16
N PRO A 5 21.02 3.23 -7.33
CA PRO A 5 22.11 4.16 -7.04
C PRO A 5 23.28 3.50 -6.30
N LEU A 6 22.98 2.55 -5.40
CA LEU A 6 24.00 1.83 -4.64
C LEU A 6 24.72 0.81 -5.51
N SER A 7 24.01 0.09 -6.37
CA SER A 7 24.60 -0.86 -7.32
C SER A 7 25.54 -0.14 -8.30
N ASN A 8 25.13 1.02 -8.81
CA ASN A 8 25.98 1.86 -9.67
C ASN A 8 27.21 2.39 -8.93
N ALA A 9 27.05 2.81 -7.67
CA ALA A 9 28.17 3.27 -6.84
C ALA A 9 29.19 2.14 -6.60
N LEU A 10 28.74 0.92 -6.31
CA LEU A 10 29.61 -0.24 -6.13
C LEU A 10 30.33 -0.62 -7.44
N PHE A 11 29.62 -0.58 -8.57
CA PHE A 11 30.23 -0.79 -9.88
C PHE A 11 31.35 0.23 -10.17
N LEU A 12 31.09 1.51 -9.90
CA LEU A 12 32.09 2.57 -10.06
C LEU A 12 33.26 2.39 -9.09
N ALA A 13 32.99 2.05 -7.82
CA ALA A 13 34.03 1.80 -6.83
C ALA A 13 34.95 0.64 -7.24
N LYS A 14 34.38 -0.47 -7.72
CA LYS A 14 35.11 -1.63 -8.22
C LYS A 14 35.98 -1.26 -9.43
N ARG A 15 35.43 -0.48 -10.37
CA ARG A 15 36.16 0.05 -11.53
C ARG A 15 37.32 0.95 -11.11
N CYS A 16 37.10 1.90 -10.20
CA CYS A 16 38.16 2.77 -9.69
C CYS A 16 39.26 1.98 -8.99
N CYS A 17 38.91 0.99 -8.15
CA CYS A 17 39.90 0.14 -7.48
C CYS A 17 40.78 -0.61 -8.49
N SER A 18 40.21 -1.12 -9.58
CA SER A 18 40.98 -1.82 -10.62
C SER A 18 41.97 -0.93 -11.39
N GLN A 19 41.82 0.39 -11.29
CA GLN A 19 42.69 1.38 -11.94
C GLN A 19 43.77 1.93 -11.01
N LEU A 20 43.74 1.58 -9.72
CA LEU A 20 44.75 2.02 -8.77
C LEU A 20 46.01 1.16 -8.87
N ASN A 21 47.18 1.80 -8.73
CA ASN A 21 48.47 1.13 -8.80
C ASN A 21 48.89 0.56 -7.42
N TYR A 22 47.97 -0.16 -6.77
CA TYR A 22 48.19 -0.85 -5.49
C TYR A 22 48.28 -2.36 -5.70
N SER A 23 48.97 -3.07 -4.80
CA SER A 23 48.96 -4.53 -4.84
C SER A 23 47.58 -5.08 -4.52
N GLU A 24 47.32 -6.30 -4.97
CA GLU A 24 46.05 -6.99 -4.73
C GLU A 24 45.77 -7.16 -3.23
N ASP A 25 46.80 -7.41 -2.42
CA ASP A 25 46.70 -7.50 -0.96
C ASP A 25 46.25 -6.18 -0.31
N GLN A 26 46.67 -5.04 -0.86
CA GLN A 26 46.28 -3.72 -0.36
C GLN A 26 44.82 -3.37 -0.70
N LEU A 27 44.32 -3.88 -1.84
CA LEU A 27 42.94 -3.65 -2.27
C LEU A 27 41.97 -4.73 -1.78
N SER A 28 42.47 -5.87 -1.31
CA SER A 28 41.68 -7.01 -0.82
C SER A 28 40.58 -6.64 0.19
N PRO A 29 40.83 -5.77 1.20
CA PRO A 29 39.77 -5.33 2.11
C PRO A 29 38.63 -4.57 1.41
N ILE A 30 38.97 -3.76 0.41
CA ILE A 30 37.99 -2.98 -0.35
C ILE A 30 37.16 -3.88 -1.26
N TYR A 31 37.80 -4.84 -1.96
CA TYR A 31 37.07 -5.82 -2.76
C TYR A 31 36.15 -6.69 -1.91
N THR A 32 36.60 -7.07 -0.71
CA THR A 32 35.77 -7.81 0.26
C THR A 32 34.55 -7.00 0.66
N LEU A 33 34.72 -5.72 0.99
CA LEU A 33 33.62 -4.83 1.34
C LEU A 33 32.63 -4.64 0.17
N ILE A 34 33.13 -4.46 -1.05
CA ILE A 34 32.28 -4.33 -2.25
C ILE A 34 31.43 -5.59 -2.43
N LYS A 35 32.05 -6.78 -2.30
CA LYS A 35 31.35 -8.06 -2.43
C LYS A 35 30.28 -8.25 -1.37
N GLU A 36 30.57 -7.97 -0.10
CA GLU A 36 29.59 -8.03 0.98
C GLU A 36 28.40 -7.09 0.72
N CYS A 37 28.67 -5.89 0.19
CA CYS A 37 27.61 -4.96 -0.20
C CYS A 37 26.76 -5.49 -1.38
N GLU A 38 27.39 -6.08 -2.41
CA GLU A 38 26.71 -6.73 -3.54
C GLU A 38 25.80 -7.87 -3.04
N ASP A 39 26.29 -8.71 -2.12
CA ASP A 39 25.54 -9.83 -1.53
C ASP A 39 24.33 -9.36 -0.71
N ILE A 40 24.47 -8.28 0.06
CA ILE A 40 23.35 -7.67 0.81
C ILE A 40 22.28 -7.15 -0.14
N ILE A 41 22.69 -6.47 -1.22
CA ILE A 41 21.77 -5.95 -2.23
C ILE A 41 21.00 -7.09 -2.89
N GLN A 42 21.70 -8.17 -3.26
CA GLN A 42 21.09 -9.34 -3.90
C GLN A 42 20.05 -9.99 -2.99
N LYS A 43 20.38 -10.23 -1.72
CA LYS A 43 19.44 -10.79 -0.72
C LYS A 43 18.20 -9.91 -0.54
N GLU A 44 18.36 -8.60 -0.49
CA GLU A 44 17.23 -7.67 -0.39
C GLU A 44 16.37 -7.64 -1.65
N SER A 45 16.96 -7.82 -2.84
CA SER A 45 16.23 -7.98 -4.09
C SER A 45 15.36 -9.23 -4.09
N GLU A 46 15.95 -10.39 -3.76
CA GLU A 46 15.23 -11.66 -3.68
C GLU A 46 14.11 -11.64 -2.65
N ARG A 47 14.34 -11.00 -1.50
CA ARG A 47 13.32 -10.83 -0.46
C ARG A 47 12.12 -10.03 -0.98
N ARG A 48 12.35 -8.97 -1.75
CA ARG A 48 11.27 -8.16 -2.34
C ARG A 48 10.50 -8.95 -3.39
N GLU A 49 11.19 -9.70 -4.23
CA GLU A 49 10.56 -10.54 -5.25
C GLU A 49 9.63 -11.59 -4.61
N LYS A 50 10.12 -12.29 -3.58
CA LYS A 50 9.31 -13.23 -2.80
C LYS A 50 8.09 -12.56 -2.16
N HIS A 51 8.25 -11.36 -1.63
CA HIS A 51 7.15 -10.60 -1.03
C HIS A 51 6.08 -10.23 -2.07
N LEU A 52 6.49 -9.75 -3.25
CA LEU A 52 5.59 -9.42 -4.35
C LEU A 52 4.84 -10.65 -4.85
N SER A 53 5.53 -11.77 -5.04
CA SER A 53 4.93 -13.05 -5.41
C SER A 53 3.88 -13.49 -4.37
N GLY A 54 4.17 -13.32 -3.08
CA GLY A 54 3.23 -13.60 -1.99
C GLY A 54 1.97 -12.71 -2.05
N ILE A 55 2.14 -11.41 -2.34
CA ILE A 55 1.02 -10.47 -2.54
C ILE A 55 0.16 -10.88 -3.73
N GLU A 56 0.77 -11.24 -4.85
CA GLU A 56 0.04 -11.69 -6.05
C GLU A 56 -0.73 -12.98 -5.79
N LYS A 57 -0.13 -13.94 -5.08
CA LYS A 57 -0.81 -15.16 -4.67
C LYS A 57 -2.03 -14.86 -3.79
N ALA A 58 -1.86 -14.03 -2.77
CA ALA A 58 -2.96 -13.62 -1.89
C ALA A 58 -4.12 -12.98 -2.68
N ARG A 59 -3.80 -12.13 -3.66
CA ARG A 59 -4.82 -11.53 -4.56
C ARG A 59 -5.54 -12.58 -5.39
N LYS A 60 -4.82 -13.57 -5.96
CA LYS A 60 -5.42 -14.67 -6.73
C LYS A 60 -6.34 -15.53 -5.87
N ASP A 61 -5.97 -15.73 -4.61
CA ASP A 61 -6.76 -16.47 -3.62
C ASP A 61 -7.96 -15.66 -3.07
N GLY A 62 -8.21 -14.46 -3.60
CA GLY A 62 -9.32 -13.60 -3.20
C GLY A 62 -9.14 -12.91 -1.84
N ILE A 63 -7.93 -12.92 -1.27
CA ILE A 63 -7.64 -12.27 0.01
C ILE A 63 -7.64 -10.76 -0.21
N HIS A 64 -8.55 -10.07 0.48
CA HIS A 64 -8.59 -8.61 0.47
C HIS A 64 -7.36 -8.04 1.19
N LEU A 65 -6.55 -7.28 0.47
CA LEU A 65 -5.37 -6.60 1.02
C LEU A 65 -5.72 -5.16 1.39
N GLY A 66 -5.30 -4.74 2.59
CA GLY A 66 -5.49 -3.38 3.09
C GLY A 66 -6.62 -3.25 4.10
N ARG A 67 -7.11 -2.03 4.30
CA ARG A 67 -8.16 -1.77 5.30
C ARG A 67 -9.45 -2.50 4.86
N PRO A 68 -10.11 -3.23 5.78
CA PRO A 68 -11.43 -3.78 5.51
C PRO A 68 -12.39 -2.69 5.03
N ALA A 69 -13.25 -3.03 4.08
CA ALA A 69 -14.32 -2.13 3.69
C ALA A 69 -15.27 -1.91 4.88
N ILE A 70 -15.73 -0.68 5.07
CA ILE A 70 -16.83 -0.40 6.00
C ILE A 70 -18.08 -1.04 5.41
N PRO A 71 -18.73 -1.99 6.10
CA PRO A 71 -19.92 -2.67 5.59
C PRO A 71 -21.11 -1.72 5.51
N CYS A 72 -22.10 -2.07 4.68
CA CYS A 72 -23.38 -1.37 4.67
C CYS A 72 -24.15 -1.74 5.94
N SER A 73 -24.33 -0.79 6.86
CA SER A 73 -25.12 -1.00 8.08
C SER A 73 -26.55 -0.45 7.90
N PRO A 74 -27.55 -1.00 8.61
CA PRO A 74 -28.90 -0.42 8.65
C PRO A 74 -28.89 1.04 9.12
N GLU A 75 -28.08 1.38 10.12
CA GLU A 75 -27.89 2.74 10.64
C GLU A 75 -27.41 3.70 9.54
N PHE A 76 -26.48 3.25 8.68
CA PHE A 76 -26.03 4.04 7.55
C PHE A 76 -27.16 4.26 6.54
N LEU A 77 -27.94 3.23 6.22
CA LEU A 77 -29.06 3.34 5.27
C LEU A 77 -30.13 4.32 5.78
N GLU A 78 -30.45 4.26 7.06
CA GLU A 78 -31.36 5.18 7.73
C GLU A 78 -30.84 6.62 7.65
N LEU A 79 -29.60 6.88 8.08
CA LEU A 79 -29.03 8.23 8.04
C LEU A 79 -28.88 8.78 6.62
N ALA A 80 -28.50 7.93 5.66
CA ALA A 80 -28.44 8.30 4.25
C ALA A 80 -29.83 8.62 3.68
N TYR A 81 -30.88 7.92 4.14
CA TYR A 81 -32.26 8.20 3.79
C TYR A 81 -32.76 9.52 4.39
N LEU A 82 -32.57 9.73 5.70
CA LEU A 82 -32.90 10.98 6.39
C LEU A 82 -32.22 12.18 5.75
N GLN A 83 -30.94 12.02 5.36
CA GLN A 83 -30.19 13.05 4.65
C GLN A 83 -30.77 13.35 3.27
N SER A 84 -31.26 12.33 2.54
CA SER A 84 -31.94 12.53 1.25
C SER A 84 -33.26 13.29 1.37
N ARG A 85 -33.88 13.27 2.54
CA ARG A 85 -35.08 14.05 2.89
C ARG A 85 -34.75 15.41 3.52
N HIS A 86 -33.47 15.81 3.51
CA HIS A 86 -32.99 17.04 4.13
C HIS A 86 -33.27 17.16 5.64
N MET A 87 -33.50 16.04 6.34
CA MET A 87 -33.74 16.04 7.79
C MET A 87 -32.45 16.08 8.62
N VAL A 88 -31.35 15.60 8.05
CA VAL A 88 -30.00 15.70 8.63
C VAL A 88 -29.00 16.09 7.55
N THR A 89 -27.92 16.75 7.94
CA THR A 89 -26.81 17.07 7.05
C THR A 89 -25.88 15.87 6.89
N ALA A 90 -25.06 15.89 5.83
CA ALA A 90 -24.01 14.88 5.63
C ALA A 90 -22.93 14.92 6.73
N ALA A 91 -22.77 16.06 7.42
CA ALA A 91 -21.81 16.20 8.51
C ALA A 91 -22.33 15.51 9.78
N GLU A 92 -23.58 15.78 10.17
CA GLU A 92 -24.23 15.17 11.33
C GLU A 92 -24.37 13.65 11.17
N ALA A 93 -24.80 13.18 9.99
CA ALA A 93 -24.90 11.75 9.70
C ALA A 93 -23.52 11.05 9.79
N ALA A 94 -22.46 11.71 9.33
CA ALA A 94 -21.11 11.15 9.40
C ALA A 94 -20.58 11.11 10.85
N GLU A 95 -20.87 12.14 11.65
CA GLU A 95 -20.53 12.19 13.06
C GLU A 95 -21.21 11.07 13.86
N GLN A 96 -22.51 10.85 13.65
CA GLN A 96 -23.24 9.75 14.29
C GLN A 96 -22.67 8.38 13.94
N LEU A 97 -22.24 8.19 12.69
CA LEU A 97 -21.58 6.96 12.22
C LEU A 97 -20.10 6.88 12.61
N LYS A 98 -19.55 7.91 13.27
CA LYS A 98 -18.11 8.03 13.62
C LYS A 98 -17.19 7.84 12.40
N VAL A 99 -17.61 8.36 11.24
CA VAL A 99 -16.84 8.36 10.00
C VAL A 99 -16.59 9.78 9.51
N GLY A 100 -15.59 9.97 8.64
CA GLY A 100 -15.41 11.26 7.98
C GLY A 100 -16.55 11.56 6.98
N ARG A 101 -16.95 12.82 6.83
CA ARG A 101 -17.94 13.27 5.84
C ARG A 101 -17.67 12.75 4.42
N SER A 102 -16.40 12.72 4.02
CA SER A 102 -15.98 12.16 2.72
C SER A 102 -16.23 10.65 2.62
N THR A 103 -16.07 9.93 3.72
CA THR A 103 -16.35 8.49 3.81
C THR A 103 -17.85 8.23 3.69
N PHE A 104 -18.67 9.00 4.41
CA PHE A 104 -20.13 8.92 4.30
C PHE A 104 -20.63 9.12 2.86
N ASN A 105 -20.13 10.16 2.17
CA ASN A 105 -20.50 10.39 0.76
C ASN A 105 -20.02 9.25 -0.17
N LYS A 106 -18.83 8.71 0.04
CA LYS A 106 -18.35 7.54 -0.72
C LYS A 106 -19.20 6.30 -0.46
N MET A 107 -19.65 6.08 0.78
CA MET A 107 -20.56 4.98 1.12
C MET A 107 -21.89 5.11 0.38
N LYS A 108 -22.45 6.32 0.24
CA LYS A 108 -23.68 6.54 -0.54
C LYS A 108 -23.53 6.18 -2.02
N ILE A 109 -22.38 6.47 -2.61
CA ILE A 109 -22.10 6.10 -4.01
C ILE A 109 -21.96 4.58 -4.11
N LYS A 110 -21.21 3.98 -3.18
CA LYS A 110 -20.94 2.55 -3.16
C LYS A 110 -22.19 1.71 -2.94
N TYR A 111 -23.07 2.12 -2.01
CA TYR A 111 -24.26 1.37 -1.58
C TYR A 111 -25.56 1.98 -2.11
N ARG A 112 -25.51 2.49 -3.35
CA ARG A 112 -26.64 3.20 -3.97
C ARG A 112 -27.84 2.27 -4.14
N GLU A 113 -27.61 1.04 -4.58
CA GLU A 113 -28.68 0.08 -4.85
C GLU A 113 -29.41 -0.33 -3.57
N GLU A 114 -28.66 -0.62 -2.51
CA GLU A 114 -29.20 -0.93 -1.18
C GLU A 114 -30.00 0.24 -0.62
N LEU A 115 -29.53 1.47 -0.83
CA LEU A 115 -30.25 2.66 -0.42
C LEU A 115 -31.56 2.85 -1.20
N GLU A 116 -31.58 2.58 -2.50
CA GLU A 116 -32.81 2.62 -3.31
C GLU A 116 -33.80 1.53 -2.90
N LEU A 117 -33.32 0.32 -2.56
CA LEU A 117 -34.17 -0.74 -2.01
C LEU A 117 -34.76 -0.35 -0.64
N TRP A 118 -33.94 0.23 0.23
CA TRP A 118 -34.37 0.71 1.55
C TRP A 118 -35.48 1.77 1.43
N LYS A 119 -35.31 2.74 0.53
CA LYS A 119 -36.32 3.78 0.23
C LYS A 119 -37.67 3.18 -0.19
N LYS A 120 -37.65 2.13 -1.02
CA LYS A 120 -38.87 1.48 -1.52
C LYS A 120 -39.61 0.69 -0.44
N GLN A 121 -38.92 0.27 0.62
CA GLN A 121 -39.52 -0.47 1.74
C GLN A 121 -40.30 0.43 2.70
N GLY A 122 -40.34 1.75 2.48
CA GLY A 122 -41.29 2.65 3.14
C GLY A 122 -41.20 2.65 4.67
N LYS A 123 -39.99 2.63 5.23
CA LYS A 123 -39.75 3.05 6.61
C LYS A 123 -39.49 4.55 6.66
#